data_AF-A0A231VI13-F1
#
_entry.id   AF-A0A231VI13-F1
#
_cell.length_a   1.000
_cell.length_b   1.000
_cell.length_c   1.000
_cell.angle_alpha   90.00
_cell.angle_beta   90.00
_cell.angle_gamma   90.00
#
_symmetry.space_group_name_H-M   'P 1'
#
loop_
_entity.id
_entity.type
_entity.pdbx_description
1 polymer ?
#
loop_
_entity_poly.entity_id
_entity_poly.type
_entity_poly.pdbx_seq_one_letter_code
_entity_poly.pdbx_strand_id
1 'polypeptide(L)'
;MVIKDDKGFTLVELLVTLALLGIVISIYSSLYYSGYKSYTSTQNNIDIEQNVRYAMDYIVNQIDKGPSSIGIIDNGHGLVIDGNYIQLDTKNNKIYLDQNQGHEIATKIVEFNVSLKNNKLLNIEIVGQNSDGTGRFSLSTDIFARKSVINVQ
;
A
#
# COMPACT_ATOMS: atom_id res chain seq x y z
N MET A 1 -56.22 -42.91 -16.88
CA MET A 1 -56.96 -41.63 -16.79
C MET A 1 -56.11 -40.70 -15.95
N VAL A 2 -55.44 -39.74 -16.58
CA VAL A 2 -54.58 -38.76 -15.89
C VAL A 2 -55.44 -37.54 -15.63
N ILE A 3 -55.73 -37.26 -14.36
CA ILE A 3 -56.46 -36.06 -13.94
C ILE A 3 -55.48 -34.90 -14.10
N LYS A 4 -55.76 -33.98 -15.03
CA LYS A 4 -54.99 -32.77 -15.25
C LYS A 4 -55.55 -31.70 -14.30
N ASP A 5 -54.72 -31.23 -13.35
CA ASP A 5 -55.10 -30.21 -12.38
C ASP A 5 -54.84 -28.82 -13.02
N ASP A 6 -55.90 -28.16 -13.52
CA ASP A 6 -55.84 -26.87 -14.23
C ASP A 6 -55.81 -25.67 -13.24
N LYS A 7 -54.92 -25.70 -12.25
CA LYS A 7 -54.73 -24.60 -11.31
C LYS A 7 -53.73 -23.59 -11.86
N GLY A 8 -54.25 -22.46 -12.36
CA GLY A 8 -53.44 -21.29 -12.71
C GLY A 8 -53.00 -20.50 -11.47
N PHE A 9 -51.98 -19.64 -11.63
CA PHE A 9 -51.55 -18.74 -10.57
C PHE A 9 -52.57 -17.61 -10.37
N THR A 10 -52.86 -17.30 -9.11
CA THR A 10 -53.65 -16.11 -8.80
C THR A 10 -52.81 -14.84 -8.95
N LEU A 11 -53.44 -13.72 -9.31
CA LEU A 11 -52.75 -12.43 -9.39
C LEU A 11 -52.13 -12.02 -8.04
N VAL A 12 -52.77 -12.41 -6.94
CA VAL A 12 -52.28 -12.12 -5.59
C VAL A 12 -50.99 -12.88 -5.28
N GLU A 13 -50.90 -14.17 -5.65
CA GLU A 13 -49.64 -14.93 -5.51
C GLU A 13 -48.50 -14.29 -6.29
N LEU A 14 -48.78 -13.83 -7.52
CA LEU A 14 -47.76 -13.18 -8.33
C LEU A 14 -47.28 -11.85 -7.73
N LEU A 15 -48.19 -11.05 -7.16
CA LEU A 15 -47.83 -9.81 -6.47
C LEU A 15 -47.03 -10.06 -5.19
N VAL A 16 -47.44 -11.02 -4.37
CA VAL A 16 -46.73 -11.36 -3.12
C VAL A 16 -45.34 -11.92 -3.41
N THR A 17 -45.21 -12.80 -4.40
CA THR A 17 -43.91 -13.36 -4.81
C THR A 17 -42.97 -12.28 -5.35
N LEU A 18 -43.45 -11.35 -6.18
CA LEU A 18 -42.65 -10.22 -6.66
C LEU A 18 -42.24 -9.28 -5.52
N ALA A 19 -43.14 -9.00 -4.58
CA ALA A 19 -42.83 -8.18 -3.41
C ALA A 19 -41.71 -8.81 -2.56
N LEU A 20 -41.82 -10.13 -2.28
CA LEU A 20 -40.79 -10.86 -1.54
C LEU A 20 -39.46 -10.92 -2.29
N LEU A 21 -39.51 -11.14 -3.61
CA LEU A 21 -38.33 -11.18 -4.46
C LEU A 21 -37.60 -9.82 -4.48
N GLY A 22 -38.34 -8.71 -4.50
CA GLY A 22 -37.78 -7.36 -4.39
C GLY A 22 -37.03 -7.15 -3.07
N ILE A 23 -37.58 -7.64 -1.95
CA ILE A 23 -36.93 -7.56 -0.63
C ILE A 23 -35.62 -8.37 -0.65
N VAL A 24 -35.66 -9.61 -1.15
CA VAL A 24 -34.48 -10.49 -1.21
C VAL A 24 -33.37 -9.88 -2.06
N ILE A 25 -33.70 -9.38 -3.26
CA ILE A 25 -32.73 -8.74 -4.16
C ILE A 25 -32.12 -7.49 -3.52
N SER A 26 -32.92 -6.70 -2.81
CA SER A 26 -32.43 -5.48 -2.14
C SER A 26 -31.39 -5.81 -1.08
N ILE A 27 -31.68 -6.79 -0.23
CA ILE A 27 -30.75 -7.26 0.82
C ILE A 27 -29.47 -7.80 0.16
N TYR A 28 -29.60 -8.71 -0.80
CA TYR A 28 -28.46 -9.30 -1.50
C TYR A 28 -27.58 -8.22 -2.15
N SER A 29 -28.18 -7.25 -2.84
CA SER A 29 -27.46 -6.18 -3.52
C SER A 29 -26.67 -5.34 -2.51
N SER A 30 -27.28 -4.95 -1.39
CA SER A 30 -26.60 -4.16 -0.36
C SER A 30 -25.37 -4.86 0.21
N LEU A 31 -25.48 -6.17 0.49
CA LEU A 31 -24.38 -6.98 1.01
C LEU A 31 -23.28 -7.13 -0.03
N TYR A 32 -23.65 -7.38 -1.29
CA TYR A 32 -22.69 -7.50 -2.39
C TYR A 32 -21.90 -6.21 -2.60
N TYR A 33 -22.57 -5.05 -2.68
CA TYR A 33 -21.90 -3.76 -2.85
C TYR A 33 -21.00 -3.41 -1.67
N SER A 34 -21.47 -3.65 -0.44
CA SER A 34 -20.67 -3.42 0.77
C SER A 34 -19.42 -4.31 0.79
N GLY A 35 -19.59 -5.60 0.52
CA GLY A 35 -18.49 -6.57 0.46
C GLY A 35 -17.48 -6.23 -0.62
N TYR A 36 -17.93 -5.90 -1.84
CA TYR A 36 -17.06 -5.51 -2.94
C TYR A 36 -16.23 -4.25 -2.63
N LYS A 37 -16.88 -3.22 -2.05
CA LYS A 37 -16.19 -1.99 -1.64
C LYS A 37 -15.16 -2.27 -0.54
N SER A 38 -15.53 -3.09 0.45
CA SER A 38 -14.61 -3.49 1.51
C SER A 38 -13.41 -4.25 0.96
N TYR A 39 -13.65 -5.24 0.09
CA TYR A 39 -12.59 -6.02 -0.54
C TYR A 39 -11.61 -5.14 -1.33
N THR A 40 -12.14 -4.24 -2.17
CA THR A 40 -11.30 -3.33 -2.96
C THR A 40 -10.48 -2.39 -2.07
N SER A 41 -11.09 -1.85 -1.01
CA SER A 41 -10.36 -0.99 -0.06
C SER A 41 -9.28 -1.76 0.69
N THR A 42 -9.56 -2.99 1.12
CA THR A 42 -8.59 -3.85 1.79
C THR A 42 -7.43 -4.19 0.87
N GLN A 43 -7.71 -4.56 -0.39
CA GLN A 43 -6.68 -4.86 -1.37
C GLN A 43 -5.76 -3.65 -1.59
N ASN A 44 -6.34 -2.46 -1.77
CA ASN A 44 -5.55 -1.24 -1.92
C ASN A 44 -4.64 -0.96 -0.71
N ASN A 45 -5.13 -1.19 0.51
CA ASN A 45 -4.34 -1.00 1.72
C ASN A 45 -3.21 -2.03 1.83
N ILE A 46 -3.47 -3.29 1.47
CA ILE A 46 -2.46 -4.36 1.42
C ILE A 46 -1.36 -3.98 0.42
N ASP A 47 -1.72 -3.49 -0.77
CA ASP A 47 -0.74 -3.10 -1.78
C ASP A 47 0.18 -1.97 -1.27
N ILE A 48 -0.36 -0.97 -0.56
CA ILE A 48 0.44 0.11 0.04
C ILE A 48 1.39 -0.45 1.09
N GLU A 49 0.88 -1.27 2.01
CA GLU A 49 1.67 -1.89 3.06
C GLU A 49 2.81 -2.74 2.48
N GLN A 50 2.53 -3.52 1.44
CA GLN A 50 3.54 -4.30 0.74
C GLN A 50 4.61 -3.43 0.08
N ASN A 51 4.23 -2.32 -0.58
CA ASN A 51 5.18 -1.39 -1.17
C ASN A 51 6.09 -0.76 -0.10
N VAL A 52 5.51 -0.31 1.02
CA VAL A 52 6.27 0.29 2.14
C VAL A 52 7.21 -0.74 2.77
N ARG A 53 6.74 -1.97 3.04
CA ARG A 53 7.56 -3.05 3.60
C ARG A 53 8.68 -3.44 2.65
N TYR A 54 8.39 -3.61 1.36
CA TYR A 54 9.38 -3.94 0.36
C TYR A 54 10.47 -2.86 0.24
N ALA A 55 10.09 -1.58 0.21
CA ALA A 55 11.04 -0.47 0.20
C ALA A 55 11.93 -0.47 1.46
N MET A 56 11.32 -0.67 2.63
CA MET A 56 12.03 -0.72 3.90
C MET A 56 13.02 -1.89 3.94
N ASP A 57 12.55 -3.10 3.60
CA ASP A 57 13.36 -4.32 3.59
C ASP A 57 14.51 -4.18 2.59
N TYR A 58 14.26 -3.57 1.43
CA TYR A 58 15.30 -3.27 0.46
C TYR A 58 16.39 -2.37 1.06
N ILE A 59 16.01 -1.22 1.64
CA ILE A 59 16.97 -0.26 2.22
C ILE A 59 17.74 -0.89 3.38
N VAL A 60 17.03 -1.54 4.31
CA VAL A 60 17.62 -2.25 5.45
C VAL A 60 18.64 -3.28 4.97
N ASN A 61 18.28 -4.11 3.98
CA ASN A 61 19.19 -5.10 3.42
C ASN A 61 20.41 -4.47 2.76
N GLN A 62 20.28 -3.34 2.07
CA GLN A 62 21.44 -2.62 1.53
C GLN A 62 22.38 -2.11 2.61
N ILE A 63 21.86 -1.64 3.75
CA ILE A 63 22.66 -1.20 4.89
C ILE A 63 23.30 -2.39 5.62
N ASP A 64 22.57 -3.49 5.78
CA ASP A 64 23.07 -4.68 6.49
C ASP A 64 24.16 -5.43 5.71
N LYS A 65 24.20 -5.32 4.38
CA LYS A 65 25.33 -5.77 3.55
C LYS A 65 26.65 -5.10 3.93
N GLY A 66 26.61 -4.02 4.70
CA GLY A 66 27.78 -3.32 5.22
C GLY A 66 28.48 -2.48 4.14
N PRO A 67 27.79 -1.50 3.55
CA PRO A 67 28.37 -0.62 2.55
C PRO A 67 29.51 0.19 3.14
N SER A 68 30.41 0.69 2.30
CA SER A 68 31.55 1.50 2.75
C SER A 68 31.13 2.89 3.19
N SER A 69 30.09 3.43 2.55
CA SER A 69 29.61 4.80 2.73
C SER A 69 28.09 4.88 2.68
N ILE A 70 27.52 5.68 3.58
CA ILE A 70 26.10 6.02 3.59
C ILE A 70 26.00 7.54 3.68
N GLY A 71 25.35 8.16 2.70
CA GLY A 71 25.02 9.58 2.68
C GLY A 71 23.54 9.78 2.96
N ILE A 72 23.19 10.68 3.87
CA ILE A 72 21.84 11.26 3.95
C ILE A 72 21.84 12.49 3.06
N ILE A 73 20.89 12.56 2.13
CA ILE A 73 20.77 13.65 1.15
C ILE A 73 19.38 14.26 1.20
N ASP A 74 19.20 15.37 0.48
CA ASP A 74 17.91 16.06 0.32
C ASP A 74 17.25 16.40 1.67
N ASN A 75 18.04 16.94 2.61
CA ASN A 75 17.60 17.27 3.96
C ASN A 75 16.97 16.10 4.75
N GLY A 76 17.35 14.86 4.43
CA GLY A 76 16.79 13.66 5.06
C GLY A 76 15.74 12.94 4.21
N HIS A 77 15.43 13.42 3.00
CA HIS A 77 14.46 12.77 2.11
C HIS A 77 15.06 11.80 1.10
N GLY A 78 16.37 11.54 1.19
CA GLY A 78 17.05 10.57 0.37
C GLY A 78 18.25 9.95 1.06
N LEU A 79 18.73 8.87 0.46
CA LEU A 79 19.89 8.11 0.91
C LEU A 79 20.80 7.81 -0.28
N VAL A 80 22.11 7.84 -0.06
CA VAL A 80 23.13 7.38 -1.02
C VAL A 80 23.91 6.26 -0.36
N ILE A 81 23.91 5.07 -0.95
CA ILE A 81 24.68 3.92 -0.46
C ILE A 81 25.71 3.52 -1.52
N ASP A 82 27.00 3.71 -1.21
CA ASP A 82 28.12 3.40 -2.12
C ASP A 82 27.92 3.93 -3.55
N GLY A 83 27.41 5.16 -3.65
CA GLY A 83 27.13 5.85 -4.92
C GLY A 83 25.76 5.57 -5.54
N ASN A 84 24.97 4.63 -4.99
CA ASN A 84 23.60 4.38 -5.43
C ASN A 84 22.62 5.29 -4.70
N TYR A 85 21.86 6.07 -5.45
CA TYR A 85 20.85 7.00 -4.93
C TYR A 85 19.55 6.26 -4.68
N ILE A 86 18.93 6.52 -3.53
CA ILE A 86 17.59 6.09 -3.15
C ILE A 86 16.84 7.36 -2.76
N GLN A 87 15.89 7.78 -3.59
CA GLN A 87 15.22 9.06 -3.42
C GLN A 87 13.73 8.96 -3.73
N LEU A 88 12.96 9.75 -3.00
CA LEU A 88 11.52 9.89 -3.24
C LEU A 88 11.27 10.92 -4.34
N ASP A 89 10.56 10.50 -5.38
CA ASP A 89 9.89 11.41 -6.29
C ASP A 89 8.50 11.75 -5.74
N THR A 90 8.40 12.94 -5.12
CA THR A 90 7.17 13.46 -4.53
C THR A 90 6.08 13.77 -5.55
N LYS A 91 6.40 13.91 -6.85
CA LYS A 91 5.40 14.16 -7.89
C LYS A 91 4.68 12.88 -8.27
N ASN A 92 5.43 11.78 -8.34
CA ASN A 92 4.91 10.48 -8.77
C ASN A 92 4.59 9.54 -7.59
N ASN A 93 4.91 9.93 -6.35
CA ASN A 93 4.79 9.12 -5.13
C ASN A 93 5.54 7.79 -5.24
N LYS A 94 6.79 7.84 -5.69
CA LYS A 94 7.60 6.66 -6.02
C LYS A 94 9.01 6.80 -5.48
N ILE A 95 9.59 5.69 -5.03
CA ILE A 95 11.02 5.65 -4.73
C ILE A 95 11.75 5.02 -5.92
N TYR A 96 12.84 5.66 -6.34
CA TYR A 96 13.70 5.19 -7.41
C TYR A 96 15.11 4.90 -6.91
N LEU A 97 15.77 3.94 -7.58
CA LEU A 97 17.22 3.81 -7.58
C LEU A 97 17.83 4.63 -8.71
N ASP A 98 19.03 5.12 -8.44
CA ASP A 98 19.84 5.91 -9.37
C ASP A 98 19.29 7.32 -9.61
N GLN A 99 20.18 8.25 -9.96
CA GLN A 99 19.85 9.64 -10.25
C GLN A 99 18.91 9.77 -11.45
N ASN A 100 18.93 8.78 -12.36
CA ASN A 100 18.18 8.80 -13.62
C ASN A 100 16.76 8.23 -13.53
N GLN A 101 16.25 7.92 -12.33
CA GLN A 101 14.89 7.39 -12.12
C GLN A 101 14.58 6.10 -12.91
N GLY A 102 15.63 5.36 -13.30
CA GLY A 102 15.51 4.23 -14.23
C GLY A 102 14.97 2.95 -13.59
N HIS A 103 14.98 2.86 -12.25
CA HIS A 103 14.57 1.66 -11.53
C HIS A 103 13.70 1.99 -10.32
N GLU A 104 12.39 1.83 -10.49
CA GLU A 104 11.38 2.01 -9.44
C GLU A 104 11.45 0.86 -8.43
N ILE A 105 11.49 1.16 -7.13
CA ILE A 105 11.46 0.14 -6.07
C ILE A 105 10.13 0.06 -5.35
N ALA A 106 9.40 1.17 -5.25
CA ALA A 106 8.11 1.21 -4.57
C ALA A 106 7.26 2.36 -5.07
N THR A 107 5.95 2.14 -5.06
CA THR A 107 4.93 3.13 -5.43
C THR A 107 4.06 3.50 -4.25
N LYS A 108 3.24 4.55 -4.45
CA LYS A 108 2.30 5.06 -3.44
C LYS A 108 3.02 5.51 -2.17
N ILE A 109 4.27 5.95 -2.28
CA ILE A 109 5.06 6.48 -1.18
C ILE A 109 4.93 7.99 -1.17
N VAL A 110 4.49 8.56 -0.05
CA VAL A 110 4.29 10.01 0.11
C VAL A 110 5.39 10.65 0.94
N GLU A 111 6.02 9.90 1.85
CA GLU A 111 7.10 10.40 2.69
C GLU A 111 8.20 9.34 2.79
N PHE A 112 9.44 9.81 2.71
CA PHE A 112 10.65 9.05 2.97
C PHE A 112 11.55 9.96 3.81
N ASN A 113 11.81 9.56 5.05
CA ASN A 113 12.63 10.34 5.97
C ASN A 113 13.74 9.46 6.52
N VAL A 114 14.96 9.99 6.54
CA VAL A 114 16.14 9.37 7.10
C VAL A 114 16.77 10.35 8.06
N SER A 115 16.91 9.95 9.32
CA SER A 115 17.53 10.77 10.35
C SER A 115 18.62 10.00 11.07
N LEU A 116 19.71 10.70 11.42
CA LEU A 116 20.78 10.15 12.23
C LEU A 116 20.45 10.42 13.71
N LYS A 117 20.10 9.37 14.47
CA LYS A 117 19.81 9.49 15.91
C LYS A 117 21.10 9.58 16.75
N ASN A 118 22.07 8.72 16.43
CA ASN A 118 23.40 8.64 17.07
C ASN A 118 24.45 8.42 15.97
N ASN A 119 25.76 8.53 16.27
CA ASN A 119 26.86 8.41 15.29
C ASN A 119 26.79 7.23 14.29
N LYS A 120 26.06 6.16 14.60
CA LYS A 120 25.88 5.00 13.71
C LYS A 120 24.44 4.47 13.62
N LEU A 121 23.47 5.12 14.29
CA LEU A 121 22.08 4.67 14.33
C LEU A 121 21.24 5.56 13.42
N LEU A 122 20.79 4.99 12.31
CA LEU A 122 19.88 5.63 11.37
C LEU A 122 18.45 5.23 11.71
N ASN A 123 17.56 6.21 11.76
CA ASN A 123 16.12 5.98 11.72
C ASN A 123 15.63 6.23 10.29
N ILE A 124 14.90 5.26 9.76
CA ILE A 124 14.29 5.36 8.44
C ILE A 124 12.79 5.25 8.63
N GLU A 125 12.06 6.21 8.08
CA GLU A 125 10.60 6.23 8.04
C GLU A 125 10.13 6.29 6.60
N ILE A 126 9.19 5.42 6.25
CA ILE A 126 8.55 5.40 4.95
C ILE A 126 7.04 5.42 5.18
N VAL A 127 6.36 6.34 4.51
CA VAL A 127 4.91 6.45 4.58
C VAL A 127 4.32 6.26 3.20
N GLY A 128 3.41 5.30 3.09
CA GLY A 128 2.60 5.08 1.91
C GLY A 128 1.16 5.54 2.09
N GLN A 129 0.52 5.95 1.00
CA GLN A 129 -0.87 6.41 1.00
C GLN A 129 -1.48 6.29 -0.41
N ASN A 130 -2.79 6.06 -0.51
CA ASN A 130 -3.49 6.17 -1.78
C ASN A 130 -3.55 7.63 -2.26
N SER A 131 -3.69 7.82 -3.57
CA SER A 131 -3.84 9.15 -4.19
C SER A 131 -5.08 9.93 -3.71
N ASP A 132 -6.08 9.24 -3.14
CA ASP A 132 -7.28 9.85 -2.54
C ASP A 132 -7.10 10.22 -1.06
N GLY A 133 -5.91 9.98 -0.48
CA GLY A 133 -5.60 10.23 0.93
C GLY A 133 -6.00 9.10 1.88
N THR A 134 -6.62 8.02 1.39
CA THR A 134 -6.97 6.85 2.23
C THR A 134 -5.81 5.85 2.33
N GLY A 135 -5.97 4.83 3.18
CA GLY A 135 -5.01 3.72 3.23
C GLY A 135 -3.61 4.10 3.69
N ARG A 136 -3.46 5.17 4.48
CA ARG A 136 -2.16 5.63 4.96
C ARG A 136 -1.52 4.57 5.86
N PHE A 137 -0.29 4.18 5.56
CA PHE A 137 0.50 3.22 6.31
C PHE A 137 1.92 3.75 6.48
N SER A 138 2.44 3.78 7.71
CA SER A 138 3.80 4.20 8.02
C SER A 138 4.57 3.05 8.64
N LEU A 139 5.85 2.92 8.25
CA LEU A 139 6.80 2.02 8.85
C LEU A 139 8.07 2.81 9.20
N SER A 140 8.50 2.69 10.45
CA SER A 140 9.75 3.29 10.93
C SER A 140 10.64 2.20 11.55
N THR A 141 11.93 2.22 11.23
CA THR A 141 12.91 1.29 11.77
C THR A 141 14.21 2.00 12.14
N ASP A 142 14.90 1.44 13.15
CA ASP A 142 16.22 1.90 13.57
C ASP A 142 17.26 0.85 13.15
N ILE A 143 18.29 1.29 12.42
CA ILE A 143 19.35 0.41 11.89
C ILE A 143 20.75 0.95 12.20
N PHE A 144 21.65 0.04 12.59
CA PHE A 144 23.05 0.35 12.88
C PHE A 144 23.95 0.17 11.65
N ALA A 145 24.55 1.26 11.18
CA ALA A 145 25.58 1.21 10.15
C ALA A 145 26.94 0.84 10.77
N ARG A 146 27.22 -0.47 10.88
CA ARG A 146 28.39 -0.97 11.63
C ARG A 146 29.73 -0.63 10.99
N LYS A 147 29.83 -0.74 9.67
CA LYS A 147 31.09 -0.62 8.89
C LYS A 147 31.18 0.64 8.01
N SER A 148 30.11 1.40 7.91
CA SER A 148 29.98 2.50 6.96
C SER A 148 30.40 3.83 7.58
N VAL A 149 31.01 4.69 6.77
CA VAL A 149 31.13 6.13 7.08
C VAL A 149 29.81 6.81 6.75
N ILE A 150 29.23 7.53 7.72
CA ILE A 150 27.97 8.26 7.53
C ILE A 150 28.28 9.73 7.23
N ASN A 151 27.78 10.23 6.11
CA ASN A 151 27.82 11.64 5.73
C ASN A 151 26.40 12.20 5.75
N VAL A 152 26.22 13.42 6.25
CA VAL A 152 24.94 14.14 6.22
C VAL A 152 25.16 15.41 5.41
N GLN A 153 24.37 15.58 4.35
CA GLN A 153 24.40 16.75 3.48
C GLN A 153 23.09 17.54 3.55
#